data_AF-A0A935JVM4-F1
#
_entry.id   AF-A0A935JVM4-F1
#
_cell.length_a   1.000
_cell.length_b   1.000
_cell.length_c   1.000
_cell.angle_alpha   90.00
_cell.angle_beta   90.00
_cell.angle_gamma   90.00
#
_symmetry.space_group_name_H-M   'P 1'
#
loop_
_entity.id
_entity.type
_entity.pdbx_description
1 polymer ?
#
loop_
_entity_poly.entity_id
_entity_poly.type
_entity_poly.pdbx_seq_one_letter_code
_entity_poly.pdbx_strand_id
1 'polypeptide(L)' 'MPHRDTVIADIAKRHLLIDTLETRNSDSEDFYEVAVWCIKAALLEAYEAGQNASAIDIQMPIKNV' A
#
# COMPACT_ATOMS: atom_id res chain seq x y z
N MET A 1 1.58 13.64 -1.21
CA MET A 1 0.71 12.48 -1.49
C MET A 1 -0.05 12.11 -0.23
N PRO A 2 -1.31 11.69 -0.32
CA PRO A 2 -2.07 11.15 0.82
C PRO A 2 -1.34 9.96 1.46
N HIS A 3 -1.42 9.83 2.78
CA HIS A 3 -0.74 8.76 3.54
C HIS A 3 -1.11 7.34 3.05
N ARG A 4 -2.37 7.15 2.62
CA ARG A 4 -2.82 5.89 2.03
C ARG A 4 -2.05 5.54 0.77
N ASP A 5 -1.86 6.51 -0.12
CA ASP A 5 -1.28 6.27 -1.43
C ASP A 5 0.23 5.96 -1.31
N THR A 6 0.92 6.55 -0.32
CA THR A 6 2.31 6.18 -0.02
C THR A 6 2.43 4.76 0.51
N VAL A 7 1.53 4.34 1.40
CA VAL A 7 1.53 2.96 1.94
C VAL A 7 1.26 1.94 0.82
N ILE A 8 0.28 2.21 -0.03
CA ILE A 8 -0.05 1.33 -1.16
C ILE A 8 1.14 1.25 -2.13
N ALA A 9 1.80 2.37 -2.45
CA ALA A 9 2.98 2.38 -3.32
C ALA A 9 4.14 1.56 -2.73
N ASP A 10 4.38 1.66 -1.42
CA ASP A 10 5.45 0.88 -0.76
C ASP A 10 5.14 -0.62 -0.72
N ILE A 11 3.87 -1.00 -0.57
CA ILE A 11 3.43 -2.41 -0.66
C ILE A 11 3.65 -2.94 -2.08
N ALA A 12 3.25 -2.18 -3.11
CA ALA A 12 3.43 -2.56 -4.50
C ALA A 12 4.91 -2.77 -4.86
N LYS A 13 5.79 -1.88 -4.42
CA LYS A 13 7.24 -2.00 -4.62
C LYS A 13 7.82 -3.27 -4.01
N ARG A 14 7.44 -3.59 -2.77
CA ARG A 14 8.02 -4.74 -2.05
C ARG A 14 7.52 -6.09 -2.53
N HIS A 15 6.23 -6.20 -2.84
CA HIS A 15 5.62 -7.48 -3.17
C HIS A 15 5.48 -7.73 -4.67
N LEU A 16 5.21 -6.69 -5.45
CA LEU A 16 4.91 -6.80 -6.88
C LEU A 16 6.09 -6.36 -7.74
N LEU A 17 7.14 -5.75 -7.15
CA LEU A 17 8.28 -5.16 -7.85
C LEU A 17 7.89 -4.09 -8.87
N ILE A 18 6.81 -3.35 -8.56
CA ILE A 18 6.28 -2.26 -9.39
C ILE A 18 6.73 -0.92 -8.79
N ASP A 19 7.48 -0.14 -9.55
CA ASP A 19 8.06 1.13 -9.07
C ASP A 19 7.03 2.26 -8.93
N THR A 20 6.00 2.26 -9.77
CA THR A 20 4.93 3.27 -9.75
C THR A 20 3.58 2.65 -10.10
N LEU A 21 2.53 3.13 -9.43
CA LEU A 21 1.14 2.78 -9.72
C LEU A 21 0.44 3.83 -10.59
N GLU A 22 1.19 4.80 -11.11
CA GLU A 22 0.68 5.75 -12.09
C GLU A 22 0.54 5.08 -13.46
N THR A 23 -0.56 5.37 -14.16
CA THR A 23 -0.79 4.87 -15.53
C THR A 23 0.10 5.61 -16.52
N ARG A 24 0.85 4.87 -17.32
CA ARG A 24 1.83 5.43 -18.28
C ARG A 24 1.38 5.33 -19.74
N ASN A 25 0.23 4.72 -20.00
CA ASN A 25 -0.32 4.46 -21.34
C ASN A 25 0.68 3.72 -22.25
N SER A 26 1.39 2.76 -21.67
CA SER A 26 2.45 1.99 -22.31
C SER A 26 2.34 0.54 -21.87
N ASP A 27 2.11 -0.37 -22.81
CA ASP A 27 1.83 -1.77 -22.49
C ASP A 27 2.91 -2.39 -21.58
N SER A 28 4.19 -2.19 -21.91
CA SER A 28 5.31 -2.75 -21.13
C SER A 28 5.50 -2.10 -19.75
N GLU A 29 4.90 -0.94 -19.49
CA GLU A 29 5.04 -0.21 -18.22
C GLU A 29 3.76 -0.28 -17.36
N ASP A 30 2.63 -0.66 -17.95
CA ASP A 30 1.33 -0.79 -17.30
C ASP A 30 0.90 -2.26 -17.07
N PHE A 31 1.48 -3.22 -17.81
CA PHE A 31 1.21 -4.66 -17.62
C PHE A 31 2.41 -5.39 -17.04
N TYR A 32 2.23 -5.94 -15.83
CA TYR A 32 3.25 -6.71 -15.11
C TYR A 32 2.83 -8.16 -14.97
N GLU A 33 3.73 -9.08 -15.29
CA GLU A 33 3.57 -10.50 -14.94
C GLU A 33 3.97 -10.69 -13.47
N VAL A 34 2.98 -10.99 -12.62
CA VAL A 34 3.19 -11.14 -11.19
C VAL A 34 2.68 -12.50 -10.72
N ALA A 35 3.45 -13.16 -9.87
CA ALA A 35 3.04 -14.41 -9.30
C ALA A 35 1.85 -14.24 -8.34
N VAL A 36 0.90 -15.18 -8.39
CA VAL A 36 -0.34 -15.12 -7.60
C VAL A 36 -0.10 -15.05 -6.08
N TRP A 37 1.01 -15.60 -5.59
CA TRP A 37 1.38 -15.52 -4.17
C TRP A 37 1.87 -14.13 -3.77
N CYS A 38 2.56 -13.40 -4.66
CA CYS A 38 2.97 -12.01 -4.44
C CYS A 38 1.75 -11.10 -4.35
N ILE A 39 0.76 -11.30 -5.25
CA ILE A 39 -0.52 -10.58 -5.22
C ILE A 39 -1.22 -10.83 -3.88
N LYS A 40 -1.29 -12.10 -3.43
CA LYS A 40 -1.89 -12.44 -2.15
C LYS A 40 -1.19 -11.75 -0.97
N ALA A 41 0.15 -11.74 -0.96
CA ALA A 41 0.92 -11.09 0.10
C ALA A 41 0.69 -9.57 0.13
N ALA A 42 0.68 -8.91 -1.04
CA ALA A 42 0.39 -7.48 -1.15
C ALA A 42 -1.01 -7.12 -0.63
N LEU A 43 -2.02 -7.90 -1.01
CA LEU A 43 -3.41 -7.69 -0.59
C LEU A 43 -3.59 -7.89 0.92
N LEU A 44 -2.95 -8.91 1.50
CA LEU A 44 -3.00 -9.16 2.94
C LEU A 44 -2.38 -8.00 3.72
N GLU A 45 -1.21 -7.53 3.31
CA GLU A 45 -0.56 -6.42 3.99
C GLU A 45 -1.34 -5.11 3.84
N ALA A 46 -1.93 -4.85 2.67
CA ALA A 46 -2.78 -3.68 2.48
C ALA A 46 -4.01 -3.70 3.40
N TYR A 47 -4.60 -4.88 3.61
CA TYR A 47 -5.72 -5.07 4.53
C TYR A 47 -5.32 -4.82 6.00
N GLU A 48 -4.18 -5.33 6.43
CA GLU A 48 -3.64 -5.11 7.78
C GLU A 48 -3.26 -3.63 8.01
N ALA A 49 -2.61 -2.99 7.04
CA ALA A 49 -2.28 -1.58 7.10
C ALA A 49 -3.52 -0.69 7.21
N GLY A 50 -4.59 -1.02 6.49
CA GLY A 50 -5.88 -0.34 6.59
C GLY A 50 -6.50 -0.45 7.98
N GLN A 51 -6.49 -1.65 8.58
CA GLN A 51 -6.99 -1.86 9.95
C GLN A 51 -6.19 -1.08 11.00
N ASN A 52 -4.85 -1.07 10.87
CA ASN A 52 -3.98 -0.34 11.79
C ASN A 52 -4.16 1.17 11.67
N ALA A 53 -4.36 1.70 10.46
CA ALA A 53 -4.65 3.12 10.25
C ALA A 53 -5.98 3.53 10.92
N SER A 54 -7.00 2.67 10.92
CA SER A 54 -8.26 2.92 11.63
C SER A 54 -8.15 2.80 13.15
N ALA A 55 -7.19 2.03 13.66
CA ALA A 55 -6.97 1.86 15.10
C ALA A 55 -6.25 3.05 15.76
N ILE A 56 -5.52 3.87 14.99
CA ILE A 56 -4.70 4.98 15.49
C ILE A 56 -5.54 6.21 15.93
N ASP A 57 -6.81 6.29 15.52
CA ASP A 57 -7.70 7.40 15.93
C ASP A 57 -8.20 7.33 17.39
N ILE A 58 -7.87 6.27 18.14
CA ILE A 58 -8.37 6.06 19.52
C ILE A 58 -7.30 6.35 20.61
N GLN A 59 -6.08 6.76 20.26
CA GLN A 59 -5.05 7.06 21.28
C GLN A 59 -4.31 8.37 21.03
N MET A 60 -5.01 9.49 21.19
CA MET A 60 -4.39 10.71 21.75
C MET A 60 -4.97 10.99 23.13
N PRO A 61 -4.35 10.51 24.22
CA PRO A 61 -4.65 11.04 25.53
C PRO A 61 -4.11 12.47 25.56
N ILE A 62 -5.03 13.43 25.57
CA ILE A 62 -4.83 14.77 26.12
C ILE A 62 -3.93 14.69 27.36
N LYS A 63 -2.67 15.07 27.21
CA LYS A 63 -1.81 15.33 28.36
C LYS A 63 -1.09 16.66 28.13
N ASN A 64 -1.81 17.73 28.40
CA ASN A 64 -1.19 18.95 28.90
C ASN A 64 -1.86 19.29 30.23
N VAL A 65 -1.14 18.94 31.29
CA VAL A 65 -1.10 19.67 32.56
C VAL A 65 -0.73 21.13 32.28
#